data_AF-A0A6G4UDH9-F1
#
_entry.id   AF-A0A6G4UDH9-F1
#
_cell.length_a   1.000
_cell.length_b   1.000
_cell.length_c   1.000
_cell.angle_alpha   90.00
_cell.angle_beta   90.00
_cell.angle_gamma   90.00
#
_symmetry.space_group_name_H-M   'P 1'
#
loop_
_entity.id
_entity.type
_entity.pdbx_description
1 polymer ?
#
loop_
_entity_poly.entity_id
_entity_poly.type
_entity_poly.pdbx_seq_one_letter_code
_entity_poly.pdbx_strand_id
1 'polypeptide(L)'
;MRRLPPAPLAVPALLAVAFLALPLAGILARVSWADLPARLTDPEVTEALGLSLLVSGWALLLSLALGVPLAWLLARTDFRGKAAVRVLVMLPMVLPPTVAGVALLQGYGRRGVLGGPLE
;
A
#
# COMPACT_ATOMS: atom_id res chain seq x y z
N MET A 1 -26.01 19.36 11.85
CA MET A 1 -27.19 18.60 11.37
C MET A 1 -26.75 17.21 10.89
N ARG A 2 -26.80 16.18 11.74
CA ARG A 2 -26.53 14.79 11.34
C ARG A 2 -27.81 14.21 10.74
N ARG A 3 -27.88 14.05 9.42
CA ARG A 3 -29.01 13.38 8.76
C ARG A 3 -28.84 11.87 9.01
N LEU A 4 -29.74 11.27 9.79
CA LEU A 4 -29.79 9.81 9.95
C LEU A 4 -30.10 9.19 8.58
N PRO A 5 -29.43 8.08 8.19
CA PRO A 5 -29.75 7.39 6.95
C PRO A 5 -31.21 6.89 6.99
N PRO A 6 -31.91 6.86 5.84
CA PRO A 6 -33.27 6.33 5.80
C PRO A 6 -33.26 4.87 6.29
N ALA A 7 -34.17 4.56 7.23
CA ALA A 7 -34.26 3.27 7.93
C ALA A 7 -34.09 2.00 7.05
N PRO A 8 -34.58 1.92 5.80
CA PRO A 8 -34.38 0.72 4.98
C PRO A 8 -32.93 0.50 4.49
N LEU A 9 -32.09 1.54 4.41
CA LEU A 9 -30.68 1.41 4.01
C LEU A 9 -29.75 1.04 5.19
N ALA A 10 -30.22 1.20 6.43
CA ALA A 10 -29.42 0.90 7.62
C ALA A 10 -29.17 -0.61 7.78
N VAL A 11 -30.15 -1.45 7.45
CA VAL A 11 -30.06 -2.91 7.58
C VAL A 11 -28.98 -3.53 6.66
N PRO A 12 -28.96 -3.29 5.34
CA PRO A 12 -27.92 -3.83 4.48
C PRO A 12 -26.53 -3.26 4.79
N ALA A 13 -26.44 -1.99 5.21
CA ALA A 13 -25.18 -1.40 5.66
C ALA A 13 -24.63 -2.09 6.92
N LEU A 14 -25.49 -2.34 7.91
CA LEU A 14 -25.10 -3.06 9.14
C LEU A 14 -24.65 -4.49 8.84
N LEU A 15 -25.35 -5.19 7.95
CA LEU A 15 -24.97 -6.53 7.50
C LEU A 15 -23.62 -6.54 6.79
N ALA A 16 -23.35 -5.56 5.91
CA ALA A 16 -22.06 -5.43 5.24
C ALA A 16 -20.92 -5.16 6.24
N VAL A 17 -21.15 -4.27 7.21
CA VAL A 17 -20.19 -4.01 8.28
C VAL A 17 -19.95 -5.25 9.12
N ALA A 18 -21.00 -5.97 9.52
CA ALA A 18 -20.90 -7.20 10.30
C ALA A 18 -20.14 -8.30 9.53
N PHE A 19 -20.40 -8.45 8.24
CA PHE A 19 -19.71 -9.39 7.37
C PHE A 19 -18.21 -9.07 7.24
N LEU A 20 -17.83 -7.78 7.10
CA LEU A 20 -16.42 -7.37 7.10
C LEU A 20 -15.77 -7.51 8.49
N ALA A 21 -16.51 -7.22 9.56
CA ALA A 21 -15.98 -7.25 10.93
C ALA A 21 -15.80 -8.67 11.47
N LEU A 22 -16.65 -9.62 11.06
CA LEU A 22 -16.60 -11.03 11.47
C LEU A 22 -15.23 -11.71 11.30
N PRO A 23 -14.55 -11.66 10.14
CA PRO A 23 -13.23 -12.25 9.99
C PRO A 23 -12.18 -11.57 10.87
N LEU A 24 -12.24 -10.24 11.02
CA LEU A 24 -11.34 -9.51 11.92
C LEU A 24 -11.56 -9.93 13.38
N ALA A 25 -12.82 -9.98 13.83
CA ALA A 25 -13.19 -10.45 15.16
C ALA A 25 -12.76 -11.90 15.39
N GLY A 26 -12.92 -12.77 14.37
CA GLY A 26 -12.46 -14.14 14.41
C GLY A 26 -10.94 -14.29 14.51
N ILE A 27 -10.17 -13.39 13.88
CA ILE A 27 -8.72 -13.32 14.05
C ILE A 27 -8.39 -12.90 15.49
N LEU A 28 -8.99 -11.81 15.99
CA LEU A 28 -8.75 -11.31 17.34
C LEU A 28 -9.12 -12.31 18.44
N ALA A 29 -10.17 -13.10 18.23
CA ALA A 29 -10.59 -14.15 19.16
C ALA A 29 -9.63 -15.36 19.18
N ARG A 30 -8.92 -15.61 18.08
CA ARG A 30 -7.93 -16.70 17.98
C ARG A 30 -6.53 -16.28 18.43
N VAL A 31 -6.26 -14.99 18.58
CA VAL A 31 -5.00 -14.48 19.10
C VAL A 31 -4.91 -14.78 20.59
N SER A 32 -3.90 -15.54 21.00
CA SER A 32 -3.58 -15.73 22.41
C SER A 32 -2.91 -14.46 22.96
N TRP A 33 -3.72 -13.53 23.45
CA TRP A 33 -3.27 -12.24 24.00
C TRP A 33 -2.22 -12.38 25.12
N ALA A 34 -2.19 -13.53 25.80
CA ALA A 34 -1.19 -13.86 26.82
C ALA A 34 0.22 -14.14 26.24
N ASP A 35 0.32 -14.76 25.07
CA ASP A 35 1.61 -15.08 24.44
C ASP A 35 2.12 -13.95 23.56
N LEU A 36 1.29 -12.94 23.32
CA LEU A 36 1.55 -11.83 22.40
C LEU A 36 2.83 -11.06 22.75
N PRO A 37 3.11 -10.70 24.03
CA PRO A 37 4.38 -10.07 24.39
C PRO A 37 5.59 -10.94 24.07
N ALA A 38 5.51 -12.26 24.35
CA ALA A 38 6.60 -13.20 24.07
C ALA A 38 6.85 -13.36 22.56
N ARG A 39 5.78 -13.40 21.75
CA ARG A 39 5.84 -13.44 20.28
C ARG A 39 6.40 -12.16 19.68
N LEU A 40 6.11 -11.00 20.28
CA LEU A 40 6.63 -9.71 19.81
C LEU A 40 8.12 -9.52 20.14
N THR A 41 8.62 -10.17 21.19
CA THR A 41 10.05 -10.15 21.56
C THR A 41 10.88 -11.22 20.85
N ASP A 42 10.25 -12.06 20.03
CA ASP A 42 10.94 -13.07 19.23
C ASP A 42 11.91 -12.37 18.25
N PRO A 43 13.20 -12.75 18.21
CA PRO A 43 14.19 -12.17 17.31
C PRO A 43 13.72 -12.12 15.85
N GLU A 44 13.05 -13.16 15.36
CA GLU A 44 12.56 -13.20 13.97
C GLU A 44 11.48 -12.14 13.71
N VAL A 45 10.57 -11.96 14.67
CA VAL A 45 9.46 -10.99 14.55
C VAL A 45 9.99 -9.56 14.64
N THR A 46 10.89 -9.30 15.58
CA THR A 46 11.51 -7.96 15.74
C THR A 46 12.35 -7.56 14.53
N GLU A 47 13.10 -8.50 13.94
CA GLU A 47 13.85 -8.27 12.71
C GLU A 47 12.90 -7.97 11.54
N ALA A 48 11.87 -8.79 11.35
CA ALA A 48 10.88 -8.59 10.29
C ALA A 48 10.14 -7.25 10.43
N LEU A 49 9.78 -6.85 11.65
CA LEU A 49 9.15 -5.56 11.94
C LEU A 49 10.13 -4.40 11.66
N GLY A 50 11.38 -4.51 12.10
CA GLY A 50 12.42 -3.52 11.86
C GLY A 50 12.68 -3.30 10.37
N LEU A 51 12.83 -4.39 9.60
CA LEU A 51 12.99 -4.34 8.15
C LEU A 51 11.76 -3.73 7.47
N SER A 52 10.56 -4.12 7.87
CA SER A 52 9.32 -3.58 7.32
C SER A 52 9.21 -2.08 7.55
N LEU A 53 9.51 -1.61 8.76
CA LEU A 53 9.51 -0.18 9.11
C LEU A 53 10.59 0.59 8.34
N LEU A 54 11.78 0.02 8.19
CA LEU A 54 12.88 0.64 7.47
C LEU A 54 12.54 0.79 5.98
N VAL A 55 12.11 -0.30 5.33
CA VAL A 55 11.78 -0.30 3.90
C VAL A 55 10.58 0.59 3.62
N SER A 56 9.51 0.49 4.42
CA SER A 56 8.33 1.35 4.26
C SER A 56 8.62 2.82 4.54
N GLY A 57 9.48 3.12 5.51
CA GLY A 57 9.94 4.47 5.81
C GLY A 57 10.70 5.09 4.63
N TRP A 58 11.66 4.36 4.06
CA TRP A 58 12.37 4.82 2.86
C TRP A 58 11.44 4.97 1.65
N ALA A 59 10.54 4.01 1.43
CA ALA A 59 9.56 4.09 0.35
C ALA A 59 8.66 5.34 0.51
N LEU A 60 8.23 5.66 1.72
CA LEU A 60 7.45 6.86 2.02
C LEU A 60 8.26 8.13 1.75
N LEU A 61 9.48 8.23 2.28
CA LEU A 61 10.33 9.41 2.10
C LEU A 61 10.62 9.67 0.62
N LEU A 62 10.98 8.63 -0.13
CA LEU A 62 11.22 8.74 -1.58
C LEU A 62 9.93 9.11 -2.33
N SER A 63 8.79 8.52 -1.97
CA SER A 63 7.49 8.86 -2.56
C SER A 63 7.11 10.30 -2.30
N LEU A 64 7.40 10.84 -1.12
CA LEU A 64 7.17 12.26 -0.83
C LEU A 64 8.15 13.15 -1.61
N ALA A 65 9.44 12.83 -1.57
CA ALA A 65 10.49 13.62 -2.21
C ALA A 65 10.29 13.71 -3.73
N LEU A 66 9.85 12.64 -4.39
CA LEU A 66 9.65 12.59 -5.84
C LEU A 66 8.20 12.89 -6.23
N GLY A 67 7.24 12.35 -5.50
CA GLY A 67 5.82 12.44 -5.82
C GLY A 67 5.21 13.80 -5.52
N VAL A 68 5.61 14.48 -4.43
CA VAL A 68 5.04 15.80 -4.10
C VAL A 68 5.42 16.88 -5.12
N PRO A 69 6.70 17.03 -5.54
CA PRO A 69 7.04 17.98 -6.59
C PRO A 69 6.35 17.65 -7.92
N LEU A 70 6.27 16.36 -8.29
CA LEU A 70 5.61 15.93 -9.51
C LEU A 70 4.10 16.23 -9.47
N ALA A 71 3.44 15.96 -8.34
CA ALA A 71 2.03 16.27 -8.13
C ALA A 71 1.78 17.79 -8.20
N TRP A 72 2.67 18.59 -7.59
CA TRP A 72 2.59 20.05 -7.67
C TRP A 72 2.74 20.56 -9.11
N LEU A 73 3.71 20.02 -9.87
CA LEU A 73 3.94 20.38 -11.27
C LEU A 73 2.72 20.03 -12.14
N LEU A 74 2.16 18.83 -11.98
CA LEU A 74 0.96 18.42 -12.71
C LEU A 74 -0.27 19.25 -12.34
N ALA A 75 -0.38 19.69 -11.08
CA ALA A 75 -1.51 20.48 -10.62
C ALA A 75 -1.42 21.95 -11.07
N ARG A 76 -0.22 22.52 -11.11
CA ARG A 76 -0.05 23.98 -11.29
C ARG A 76 0.49 24.42 -12.64
N THR A 77 0.98 23.51 -13.48
CA THR A 77 1.62 23.89 -14.74
C THR A 77 0.99 23.12 -15.90
N ASP A 78 0.74 23.83 -17.01
CA ASP A 78 0.31 23.24 -18.27
C ASP A 78 1.48 23.23 -19.25
N PHE A 79 1.99 22.02 -19.52
CA PHE A 79 3.12 21.78 -20.42
C PHE A 79 2.77 20.73 -21.47
N ARG A 80 3.44 20.81 -22.64
CA ARG A 80 3.29 19.84 -23.73
C ARG A 80 3.83 18.49 -23.25
N GLY A 81 2.96 17.49 -23.09
CA GLY A 81 3.31 16.16 -22.55
C GLY A 81 2.70 15.81 -21.19
N LYS A 82 2.00 16.76 -20.53
CA LYS A 82 1.33 16.55 -19.23
C LYS A 82 0.42 15.32 -19.20
N ALA A 83 -0.30 15.05 -20.30
CA ALA A 83 -1.16 13.88 -20.42
C ALA A 83 -0.38 12.56 -20.34
N ALA A 84 0.78 12.47 -21.02
CA ALA A 84 1.61 11.27 -20.99
C ALA A 84 2.18 11.01 -19.59
N VAL A 85 2.68 12.06 -18.92
CA VAL A 85 3.17 11.96 -17.53
C VAL A 85 2.05 11.52 -16.59
N ARG A 86 0.84 12.07 -16.75
CA ARG A 86 -0.33 11.68 -15.95
C ARG A 86 -0.70 10.21 -16.14
N VAL A 87 -0.65 9.70 -17.38
CA VAL A 87 -0.88 8.27 -17.66
C VAL A 87 0.18 7.42 -17.00
N LEU A 88 1.47 7.77 -17.12
CA LEU A 88 2.58 7.04 -16.49
C LEU A 88 2.42 6.91 -14.97
N VAL A 89 2.00 8.00 -14.30
CA VAL A 89 1.78 8.01 -12.85
C VAL A 89 0.56 7.16 -12.43
N MET A 90 -0.49 7.12 -13.24
CA MET A 90 -1.69 6.32 -12.93
C MET A 90 -1.58 4.85 -13.35
N LEU A 91 -0.69 4.54 -14.30
CA LEU A 91 -0.46 3.18 -14.81
C LEU A 91 -0.27 2.13 -13.70
N PRO A 92 0.61 2.31 -12.70
CA PRO A 92 0.80 1.31 -11.65
C PRO A 92 -0.46 1.06 -10.80
N MET A 93 -1.40 2.01 -10.73
CA MET A 93 -2.65 1.85 -9.97
C MET A 93 -3.69 0.98 -10.71
N VAL A 94 -3.61 0.92 -12.04
CA VAL A 94 -4.50 0.10 -12.87
C VAL A 94 -3.90 -1.24 -13.24
N LEU A 95 -2.58 -1.38 -13.15
CA LEU A 95 -1.89 -2.64 -13.40
C LEU A 95 -2.15 -3.63 -12.25
N PRO A 96 -2.39 -4.92 -12.55
CA PRO A 96 -2.44 -5.94 -11.53
C PRO A 96 -1.14 -5.98 -10.71
N PRO A 97 -1.19 -6.27 -9.39
CA PRO A 97 0.01 -6.29 -8.54
C PRO A 97 1.06 -7.30 -9.02
N THR A 98 0.63 -8.40 -9.64
CA THR A 98 1.53 -9.39 -10.25
C THR A 98 2.34 -8.80 -11.41
N VAL A 99 1.71 -7.95 -12.24
CA VAL A 99 2.39 -7.29 -13.37
C VAL A 99 3.41 -6.27 -12.86
N ALA A 100 3.07 -5.52 -11.82
CA ALA A 100 4.00 -4.62 -11.16
C ALA A 100 5.23 -5.39 -10.62
N GLY A 101 5.01 -6.55 -9.99
CA GLY A 101 6.08 -7.43 -9.52
C GLY A 101 7.02 -7.90 -10.64
N VAL A 102 6.47 -8.35 -11.78
CA VAL A 102 7.28 -8.76 -12.94
C VAL A 102 8.03 -7.57 -13.54
N ALA A 103 7.42 -6.39 -13.62
CA ALA A 103 8.08 -5.18 -14.12
C ALA A 103 9.27 -4.78 -13.24
N LEU A 104 9.14 -4.87 -11.91
CA LEU A 104 10.23 -4.63 -10.98
C LEU A 104 11.35 -5.66 -11.13
N LEU A 105 11.02 -6.95 -11.27
CA LEU A 105 12.02 -8.00 -11.51
C LEU A 105 12.76 -7.81 -12.85
N GLN A 106 12.07 -7.38 -13.90
CA GLN A 106 12.69 -7.11 -15.20
C GLN A 106 13.51 -5.82 -15.21
N GLY A 107 13.14 -4.83 -14.39
CA GLY A 107 13.89 -3.58 -14.24
C GLY A 107 15.14 -3.76 -13.37
N TYR A 108 14.96 -4.32 -12.17
CA TYR A 108 15.93 -4.33 -11.08
C TYR A 108 16.49 -5.73 -10.75
N GLY A 109 15.98 -6.80 -11.37
CA GLY A 109 16.51 -8.15 -11.17
C GLY A 109 17.89 -8.32 -11.79
N ARG A 110 18.55 -9.45 -11.47
CA ARG A 110 19.95 -9.72 -11.86
C ARG A 110 20.22 -9.70 -13.38
N ARG A 111 19.22 -9.99 -14.21
CA ARG A 111 19.30 -9.86 -15.68
C ARG A 111 18.49 -8.68 -16.21
N GLY A 112 18.07 -7.79 -15.32
CA GLY A 112 17.24 -6.64 -15.62
C GLY A 112 18.04 -5.47 -16.18
N VAL A 113 17.33 -4.50 -16.73
CA VAL A 113 17.89 -3.32 -17.42
C VAL A 113 18.88 -2.55 -16.53
N LEU A 114 18.60 -2.48 -15.22
CA LEU A 114 19.44 -1.80 -14.23
C LEU A 114 20.31 -2.75 -13.40
N GLY A 115 20.02 -4.07 -13.40
CA GLY A 115 20.75 -5.06 -12.61
C GLY A 115 21.92 -5.72 -13.34
N GLY A 116 21.89 -5.76 -14.68
CA GLY A 116 23.02 -6.25 -15.48
C GLY A 116 24.32 -5.43 -15.39
N PRO A 117 24.28 -4.08 -15.29
CA PRO A 117 25.49 -3.25 -15.17
C PRO A 117 26.08 -3.11 -13.76
N LEU A 118 25.53 -3.78 -12.74
CA LEU A 118 25.99 -3.69 -11.34
C LEU A 118 26.88 -4.88 -10.91
N GLU A 119 27.31 -5.72 -11.87
CA GLU A 119 28.41 -6.67 -11.73
C GLU A 119 29.69 -6.14 -12.39
#